data_AF-A0A357ICL3-F1
#
_entry.id   AF-A0A357ICL3-F1
#
_cell.length_a   1.000
_cell.length_b   1.000
_cell.length_c   1.000
_cell.angle_alpha   90.00
_cell.angle_beta   90.00
_cell.angle_gamma   90.00
#
_symmetry.space_group_name_H-M   'P 1'
#
loop_
_entity.id
_entity.type
_entity.pdbx_description
1 polymer ?
#
loop_
_entity_poly.entity_id
_entity_poly.type
_entity_poly.pdbx_seq_one_letter_code
_entity_poly.pdbx_strand_id
1 'polypeptide(L)'
;LPQRLLWASTGTKNPDYSDVLYIDSLIGPETVNTVPPATLDAFRDHGTAAVTLTEGTAKARAQLEQLEAQGIDLTAITDKIEKDGVDAFCDAFDTLLDSLHEKRQALA
;
A
#
# COMPACT_ATOMS: atom_id res chain seq x y z
N LEU A 1 4.10 -19.44 -14.95
CA LEU A 1 4.69 -18.92 -13.69
C LEU A 1 3.58 -18.77 -12.66
N PRO A 2 3.85 -18.93 -11.36
CA PRO A 2 2.84 -18.73 -10.31
C PRO A 2 2.46 -17.24 -10.19
N GLN A 3 1.31 -16.97 -9.55
CA GLN A 3 0.94 -15.62 -9.13
C GLN A 3 1.90 -15.13 -8.05
N ARG A 4 2.38 -13.89 -8.18
CA ARG A 4 3.31 -13.24 -7.24
C ARG A 4 2.56 -12.25 -6.36
N LEU A 5 2.93 -12.16 -5.09
CA LEU A 5 2.43 -11.10 -4.21
C LEU A 5 2.97 -9.75 -4.68
N LEU A 6 2.09 -8.74 -4.67
CA LEU A 6 2.44 -7.36 -4.98
C LEU A 6 2.07 -6.46 -3.81
N TRP A 7 3.06 -5.77 -3.26
CA TRP A 7 2.89 -4.74 -2.25
C TRP A 7 2.54 -3.41 -2.93
N ALA A 8 1.37 -2.85 -2.61
CA ALA A 8 0.91 -1.56 -3.09
C ALA A 8 0.73 -0.57 -1.94
N SER A 9 0.64 0.72 -2.25
CA SER A 9 0.49 1.79 -1.25
C SER A 9 1.65 1.86 -0.24
N THR A 10 2.86 1.57 -0.68
CA THR A 10 4.07 1.45 0.16
C THR A 10 4.83 2.77 0.35
N GLY A 11 4.19 3.90 0.07
CA GLY A 11 4.70 5.22 0.48
C GLY A 11 4.25 5.52 1.91
N THR A 12 5.20 5.70 2.84
CA THR A 12 4.94 6.04 4.24
C THR A 12 4.07 7.29 4.37
N LYS A 13 3.03 7.23 5.21
CA LYS A 13 2.05 8.32 5.39
C LYS A 13 2.29 9.18 6.62
N ASN A 14 2.95 8.62 7.63
CA ASN A 14 3.28 9.33 8.87
C ASN A 14 4.73 9.87 8.78
N PRO A 15 4.95 11.19 8.87
CA PRO A 15 6.29 11.78 8.81
C PRO A 15 7.22 11.36 9.96
N ASP A 16 6.69 10.83 11.06
CA ASP A 16 7.50 10.31 12.17
C ASP A 16 8.17 8.97 11.84
N TYR A 17 7.77 8.34 10.73
CA TYR A 17 8.33 7.08 10.27
C TYR A 17 9.25 7.30 9.08
N SER A 18 10.23 6.40 8.92
CA SER A 18 11.07 6.37 7.73
C SER A 18 10.23 6.33 6.46
N ASP A 19 10.53 7.20 5.50
CA ASP A 19 9.87 7.27 4.19
C ASP A 19 10.15 6.05 3.31
N VAL A 20 11.13 5.21 3.69
CA VAL A 20 11.44 3.91 3.08
C VAL A 20 10.97 2.70 3.89
N LEU A 21 10.28 2.90 5.03
CA LEU A 21 9.87 1.85 5.98
C LEU A 21 9.30 0.59 5.31
N TYR A 22 8.32 0.77 4.42
CA TYR A 22 7.63 -0.36 3.80
C TYR A 22 8.49 -1.06 2.75
N ILE A 23 9.36 -0.35 2.03
CA ILE A 23 10.24 -0.98 1.05
C ILE A 23 11.28 -1.81 1.78
N ASP A 24 11.96 -1.22 2.77
CA ASP A 24 13.00 -1.91 3.54
C ASP A 24 12.48 -3.19 4.22
N SER A 25 11.22 -3.20 4.66
CA SER A 25 10.67 -4.30 5.46
C SER A 25 10.03 -5.44 4.65
N LEU A 26 9.82 -5.28 3.33
CA LEU A 26 8.99 -6.19 2.52
C LEU A 26 9.75 -6.86 1.36
N ILE A 27 11.09 -6.78 1.34
CA ILE A 27 11.92 -7.36 0.29
C ILE A 27 12.02 -8.89 0.50
N GLY A 28 11.55 -9.64 -0.50
CA GLY A 28 11.63 -11.10 -0.49
C GLY A 28 11.44 -11.72 -1.89
N PRO A 29 11.84 -12.99 -2.07
CA PRO A 29 11.73 -13.68 -3.35
C PRO A 29 10.28 -13.77 -3.82
N GLU A 30 10.08 -13.82 -5.13
CA GLU A 30 8.75 -13.97 -5.77
C GLU A 30 7.72 -12.88 -5.40
N THR A 31 8.18 -11.69 -4.99
CA THR A 31 7.31 -10.53 -4.72
C THR A 31 7.56 -9.38 -5.71
N VAL A 32 6.65 -8.42 -5.73
CA VAL A 32 6.77 -7.14 -6.42
C VAL A 32 6.39 -6.05 -5.40
N ASN A 33 7.02 -4.88 -5.49
CA ASN A 33 6.56 -3.69 -4.79
C ASN A 33 6.29 -2.60 -5.85
N THR A 34 5.07 -2.07 -5.90
CA THR A 34 4.73 -0.92 -6.74
C THR A 34 4.84 0.35 -5.92
N VAL A 35 5.74 1.25 -6.34
CA VAL A 35 6.15 2.41 -5.57
C VAL A 35 5.96 3.69 -6.38
N PRO A 36 5.50 4.80 -5.76
CA PRO A 36 5.56 6.11 -6.39
C PRO A 36 7.01 6.55 -6.65
N PRO A 37 7.27 7.43 -7.64
CA PRO A 37 8.62 7.91 -7.93
C PRO A 37 9.36 8.48 -6.70
N ALA A 38 8.67 9.28 -5.88
CA ALA A 38 9.27 9.87 -4.67
C ALA A 38 9.75 8.81 -3.66
N THR A 39 8.98 7.74 -3.46
CA THR A 39 9.38 6.65 -2.55
C THR A 39 10.54 5.83 -3.13
N LEU A 40 10.57 5.65 -4.46
CA LEU A 40 11.71 5.01 -5.13
C LEU A 40 12.99 5.85 -5.01
N ASP A 41 12.88 7.16 -5.14
CA ASP A 41 14.02 8.06 -5.00
C ASP A 41 14.55 8.10 -3.57
N ALA A 42 13.67 8.12 -2.56
CA ALA A 42 14.06 7.96 -1.15
C ALA A 42 14.79 6.64 -0.89
N PHE A 43 14.27 5.53 -1.42
CA PHE A 43 14.92 4.23 -1.29
C PHE A 43 16.29 4.16 -1.98
N ARG A 44 16.47 4.85 -3.12
CA ARG A 44 17.78 4.96 -3.78
C ARG A 44 18.78 5.80 -2.99
N ASP A 45 18.31 6.83 -2.29
CA ASP A 45 19.14 7.70 -1.49
C ASP A 45 19.65 7.00 -0.23
N HIS A 46 18.76 6.37 0.53
CA HIS A 46 19.10 5.86 1.86
C HIS A 46 18.39 4.55 2.27
N GLY A 47 17.77 3.83 1.33
CA GLY A 47 17.16 2.53 1.59
C GLY A 47 18.16 1.39 1.76
N THR A 48 17.70 0.27 2.31
CA THR A 48 18.50 -0.94 2.54
C THR A 48 17.98 -2.12 1.73
N ALA A 49 18.75 -2.55 0.73
CA ALA A 49 18.43 -3.74 -0.06
C ALA A 49 18.87 -5.03 0.65
N ALA A 50 17.99 -5.61 1.47
CA ALA A 50 18.22 -6.89 2.16
C ALA A 50 16.96 -7.77 2.12
N VAL A 51 17.09 -9.10 2.22
CA VAL A 51 15.95 -10.03 2.24
C VAL A 51 15.31 -10.02 3.63
N THR A 52 14.36 -9.12 3.85
CA THR A 52 13.75 -8.83 5.15
C THR A 52 12.37 -9.45 5.35
N LEU A 53 11.68 -9.85 4.28
CA LEU A 53 10.29 -10.29 4.32
C LEU A 53 10.03 -11.43 5.32
N THR A 54 10.99 -12.33 5.49
CA THR A 54 10.87 -13.49 6.40
C THR A 54 11.40 -13.22 7.80
N GLU A 55 12.02 -12.07 8.04
CA GLU A 55 12.53 -11.70 9.36
C GLU A 55 11.36 -11.41 10.31
N GLY A 56 11.48 -11.84 11.57
CA GLY A 56 10.51 -11.48 12.61
C GLY A 56 9.09 -12.02 12.43
N THR A 57 8.85 -13.00 11.55
CA THR A 57 7.50 -13.55 11.27
C THR A 57 6.78 -14.09 12.52
N ALA A 58 7.52 -14.65 13.48
CA ALA A 58 6.96 -15.06 14.78
C ALA A 58 6.45 -13.85 15.59
N LYS A 59 7.21 -12.74 15.59
CA LYS A 59 6.80 -11.48 16.23
C LYS A 59 5.60 -10.88 15.51
N ALA A 60 5.59 -10.87 14.18
CA ALA A 60 4.46 -10.38 13.39
C ALA A 60 3.15 -11.12 13.73
N ARG A 61 3.21 -12.46 13.86
CA ARG A 61 2.06 -13.28 14.29
C ARG A 61 1.60 -12.92 15.71
N ALA A 62 2.52 -12.81 16.65
CA ALA A 62 2.20 -12.43 18.03
C ALA A 62 1.58 -11.02 18.11
N GLN A 63 2.00 -10.08 17.26
CA GLN A 63 1.39 -8.75 17.19
C GLN A 63 -0.05 -8.81 16.70
N LEU A 64 -0.36 -9.63 15.69
CA LEU A 64 -1.74 -9.84 15.24
C LEU A 64 -2.63 -10.42 16.34
N GLU A 65 -2.13 -11.42 17.08
CA GLU A 65 -2.84 -12.00 18.23
C GLU A 65 -3.07 -10.98 19.35
N GLN A 66 -2.10 -10.09 19.61
CA GLN A 66 -2.24 -9.02 20.59
C GLN A 66 -3.28 -7.97 20.20
N LEU A 67 -3.37 -7.63 18.91
CA LEU A 67 -4.39 -6.72 18.40
C LEU A 67 -5.79 -7.30 18.63
N GLU A 68 -5.99 -8.58 18.28
CA GLU A 68 -7.26 -9.28 18.51
C GLU A 68 -7.63 -9.34 20.00
N ALA A 69 -6.66 -9.64 20.88
CA ALA A 69 -6.87 -9.64 22.33
C ALA A 69 -7.25 -8.26 22.90
N GLN A 70 -6.94 -7.17 22.19
CA GLN A 70 -7.35 -5.81 22.53
C GLN A 70 -8.69 -5.41 21.90
N GLY A 71 -9.38 -6.34 21.23
CA GLY A 71 -10.66 -6.11 20.56
C GLY A 71 -10.54 -5.46 19.19
N ILE A 72 -9.35 -5.48 18.57
CA ILE A 72 -9.14 -4.97 17.21
C ILE A 72 -9.42 -6.11 16.23
N ASP A 73 -10.56 -6.02 15.57
CA ASP A 73 -11.01 -7.00 14.57
C ASP A 73 -10.38 -6.71 13.20
N LEU A 74 -9.40 -7.53 12.81
CA LEU A 74 -8.72 -7.39 11.53
C LEU A 74 -9.68 -7.65 10.36
N THR A 75 -10.62 -8.58 10.48
CA THR A 75 -11.59 -8.89 9.41
C THR A 75 -12.51 -7.70 9.16
N ALA A 76 -13.07 -7.11 10.22
CA ALA A 76 -13.90 -5.91 10.08
C ALA A 76 -13.12 -4.73 9.47
N ILE A 77 -11.83 -4.57 9.84
CA ILE A 77 -10.97 -3.55 9.24
C ILE A 77 -10.74 -3.83 7.75
N THR A 78 -10.41 -5.08 7.38
CA THR A 78 -10.16 -5.43 5.98
C THR A 78 -11.41 -5.29 5.10
N ASP A 79 -12.59 -5.65 5.62
CA ASP A 79 -13.86 -5.47 4.91
C ASP A 79 -14.16 -3.99 4.67
N LYS A 80 -13.90 -3.15 5.68
CA LYS A 80 -14.09 -1.71 5.58
C LYS A 80 -13.15 -1.08 4.55
N ILE A 81 -11.85 -1.38 4.60
CA ILE A 81 -10.88 -0.78 3.66
C ILE A 81 -11.09 -1.27 2.22
N GLU A 82 -11.59 -2.49 2.01
CA GLU A 82 -11.97 -2.97 0.69
C GLU A 82 -13.13 -2.13 0.14
N LYS A 83 -14.20 -1.98 0.93
CA LYS A 83 -15.37 -1.18 0.54
C LYS A 83 -14.98 0.27 0.26
N ASP A 84 -14.31 0.92 1.20
CA ASP A 84 -13.88 2.32 1.06
C ASP A 84 -12.95 2.49 -0.16
N GLY A 85 -12.13 1.47 -0.46
CA GLY A 85 -11.28 1.44 -1.64
C GLY A 85 -12.07 1.38 -2.93
N VAL A 86 -13.09 0.52 -3.02
CA VAL A 86 -13.98 0.45 -4.20
C VAL A 86 -14.70 1.79 -4.40
N ASP A 87 -15.28 2.35 -3.33
CA ASP A 87 -16.00 3.62 -3.38
C ASP A 87 -15.07 4.75 -3.88
N ALA A 88 -13.84 4.84 -3.35
CA ALA A 88 -12.86 5.84 -3.79
C ALA A 88 -12.45 5.69 -5.26
N PHE A 89 -12.38 4.46 -5.77
CA PHE A 89 -12.09 4.22 -7.19
C PHE A 89 -13.27 4.61 -8.10
N CYS A 90 -14.51 4.35 -7.66
CA CYS A 90 -15.71 4.80 -8.36
C CYS A 90 -15.75 6.33 -8.44
N ASP A 91 -15.56 7.02 -7.31
CA ASP A 91 -15.55 8.48 -7.26
C ASP A 91 -14.46 9.11 -8.16
N ALA A 92 -13.26 8.52 -8.15
CA ALA A 92 -12.16 8.96 -9.00
C ALA A 92 -12.47 8.75 -10.50
N PHE A 93 -13.19 7.68 -10.84
CA PHE A 93 -13.59 7.40 -12.21
C PHE A 93 -14.69 8.34 -12.69
N ASP A 94 -15.69 8.63 -11.87
CA ASP A 94 -16.73 9.62 -12.19
C ASP A 94 -16.13 11.01 -12.40
N THR A 95 -15.19 11.42 -11.53
CA THR A 95 -14.44 12.68 -11.68
C THR A 95 -13.68 12.75 -13.01
N LEU A 96 -13.08 11.64 -13.44
CA LEU A 96 -12.41 11.56 -14.75
C LEU A 96 -13.39 11.74 -15.91
N LEU A 97 -14.57 11.11 -15.84
CA LEU A 97 -15.60 11.22 -16.87
C LEU A 97 -16.16 12.64 -16.99
N ASP A 98 -16.40 13.30 -15.86
CA ASP A 98 -16.84 14.70 -15.82
C ASP A 98 -15.80 15.63 -16.47
N SER A 99 -14.52 15.44 -16.12
CA SER A 99 -13.41 16.20 -16.73
C SER A 99 -13.35 16.04 -18.26
N LEU A 100 -13.61 14.83 -18.77
CA LEU A 100 -13.68 14.57 -20.20
C LEU A 100 -14.90 15.23 -20.85
N HIS A 101 -16.04 15.22 -20.16
CA HIS A 101 -17.26 15.86 -20.63
C HIS A 101 -17.09 17.37 -20.78
N GLU A 102 -16.56 18.04 -19.75
CA GLU A 102 -16.25 19.47 -19.76
C GLU A 102 -15.28 19.82 -20.89
N LYS A 103 -14.20 19.03 -21.04
CA LYS A 103 -13.22 19.26 -22.10
C LYS A 103 -13.83 19.15 -23.49
N ARG A 104 -14.74 18.20 -23.69
CA ARG A 104 -15.45 18.02 -24.96
C ARG A 104 -16.37 19.19 -25.26
N GLN A 105 -17.10 19.69 -24.25
CA GLN A 105 -17.96 20.87 -24.42
C GLN A 105 -17.15 22.13 -24.76
N ALA A 106 -15.99 22.33 -24.14
CA ALA A 106 -15.16 23.50 -24.37
C ALA A 106 -14.48 23.53 -25.76
N LEU A 107 -14.42 22.38 -26.45
CA LEU A 107 -13.82 22.24 -27.78
C LEU A 107 -14.86 22.15 -28.91
N ALA A 108 -16.16 22.10 -28.57
CA ALA A 108 -17.27 22.11 -29.52
C ALA A 108 -17.66 23.54 -29.89
#